data_AF-S5XX24-F1
#
_entry.id   AF-S5XX24-F1
#
_cell.length_a   1.000
_cell.length_b   1.000
_cell.length_c   1.000
_cell.angle_alpha   90.00
_cell.angle_beta   90.00
_cell.angle_gamma   90.00
#
_symmetry.space_group_name_H-M   'P 1'
#
loop_
_entity.id
_entity.type
_entity.pdbx_description
1 polymer ?
#
loop_
_entity_poly.entity_id
_entity_poly.type
_entity_poly.pdbx_seq_one_letter_code
_entity_poly.pdbx_strand_id
1 'polypeptide(L)' 'MSKLTTTSRDALPDSDFALPGRRYPVEDAAHARNAKARAAQELKSGHLSPEEARKVDAKADAVLKSKPPR' A
#
# COMPACT_ATOMS: atom_id res chain seq x y z
N MET A 1 7.46 -12.92 -11.68
CA MET A 1 7.76 -12.18 -10.44
C MET A 1 9.19 -11.66 -10.53
N SER A 2 9.40 -10.46 -11.06
CA SER A 2 10.71 -9.81 -11.00
C SER A 2 10.99 -9.53 -9.53
N LYS A 3 11.88 -10.32 -8.94
CA LYS A 3 12.22 -10.26 -7.52
C LYS A 3 12.78 -8.86 -7.28
N LEU A 4 12.01 -7.99 -6.63
CA LEU A 4 12.52 -6.70 -6.17
C LEU A 4 13.71 -7.04 -5.25
N THR A 5 14.92 -6.69 -5.69
CA THR A 5 16.11 -6.88 -4.86
C THR A 5 15.92 -6.07 -3.58
N THR A 6 16.53 -6.51 -2.48
CA THR A 6 16.51 -5.77 -1.21
C THR A 6 16.87 -4.30 -1.41
N THR A 7 17.84 -4.03 -2.29
CA THR A 7 18.25 -2.69 -2.73
C THR A 7 17.09 -1.86 -3.32
N SER A 8 16.27 -2.45 -4.19
CA SER A 8 15.12 -1.75 -4.77
C SER A 8 13.98 -1.54 -3.77
N ARG A 9 13.89 -2.37 -2.70
CA ARG A 9 12.92 -2.16 -1.61
C ARG A 9 13.36 -1.09 -0.62
N ASP A 10 14.67 -0.97 -0.38
CA ASP A 10 15.26 0.06 0.49
C ASP A 10 15.35 1.43 -0.17
N ALA A 11 15.37 1.48 -1.50
CA ALA A 11 15.25 2.71 -2.26
C ALA A 11 13.79 3.22 -2.39
N LEU A 12 12.78 2.48 -1.88
CA LEU A 12 11.39 2.94 -1.94
C LEU A 12 11.23 4.16 -1.02
N PRO A 13 10.85 5.33 -1.54
CA PRO A 13 10.56 6.50 -0.71
C PRO A 13 9.36 6.20 0.20
N ASP A 14 9.25 6.94 1.31
CA ASP A 14 8.08 6.86 2.21
C ASP A 14 6.75 7.09 1.48
N SER A 15 6.81 7.75 0.31
CA SER A 15 5.68 7.93 -0.59
C SER A 15 5.13 6.63 -1.19
N ASP A 16 5.91 5.55 -1.25
CA ASP A 16 5.46 4.23 -1.72
C ASP A 16 4.82 3.39 -0.61
N PHE A 17 4.71 3.95 0.60
CA PHE A 17 3.97 3.35 1.70
C PHE A 17 2.76 4.21 2.04
N ALA A 18 1.65 3.55 2.38
CA ALA A 18 0.41 4.25 2.65
C ALA A 18 0.30 4.74 4.11
N LEU A 19 1.10 4.18 5.02
CA LEU A 19 1.16 4.57 6.43
C LEU A 19 2.61 4.69 6.94
N PRO A 20 2.84 5.47 8.01
CA PRO A 20 4.14 5.59 8.64
C PRO A 20 4.64 4.23 9.18
N GLY A 21 5.96 4.11 9.24
CA GLY A 21 6.63 2.85 9.60
C GLY A 21 6.72 1.86 8.44
N ARG A 22 6.70 2.35 7.19
CA ARG A 22 6.75 1.53 5.96
C ARG A 22 5.63 0.46 5.93
N ARG A 23 4.44 0.82 6.42
CA ARG A 23 3.25 -0.06 6.44
C ARG A 23 2.45 0.15 5.16
N TYR A 24 1.83 -0.93 4.66
CA TYR A 24 1.01 -0.95 3.45
C TYR A 24 1.77 -0.46 2.20
N PRO A 25 2.67 -1.31 1.66
CA PRO A 25 3.34 -1.04 0.39
C PRO A 25 2.33 -0.81 -0.74
N VAL A 26 2.56 0.22 -1.55
CA VAL A 26 1.74 0.61 -2.70
C VAL A 26 2.59 0.94 -3.93
N GLU A 27 3.81 0.40 -4.04
CA GLU A 27 4.74 0.69 -5.13
C GLU A 27 4.19 0.32 -6.53
N ASP A 28 3.24 -0.61 -6.61
CA ASP A 28 2.57 -1.00 -7.85
C ASP A 28 1.08 -1.32 -7.64
N ALA A 29 0.38 -1.57 -8.74
CA ALA A 29 -1.06 -1.85 -8.73
C ALA A 29 -1.42 -3.13 -7.95
N ALA A 30 -0.55 -4.14 -7.89
CA ALA A 30 -0.82 -5.36 -7.14
C ALA A 30 -0.69 -5.12 -5.63
N HIS A 31 0.38 -4.43 -5.22
CA HIS A 31 0.60 -4.02 -3.83
C HIS A 31 -0.49 -3.05 -3.35
N ALA A 32 -0.91 -2.09 -4.18
CA ALA A 32 -2.03 -1.20 -3.88
C ALA A 32 -3.35 -1.94 -3.60
N ARG A 33 -3.71 -2.94 -4.42
CA ARG A 33 -4.93 -3.76 -4.17
C ARG A 33 -4.81 -4.56 -2.87
N ASN A 34 -3.64 -5.15 -2.62
CA ASN A 34 -3.39 -5.91 -1.40
C ASN A 34 -3.44 -5.01 -0.17
N ALA A 35 -2.88 -3.80 -0.27
CA ALA A 35 -2.92 -2.81 0.79
C ALA A 35 -4.35 -2.45 1.18
N LYS A 36 -5.25 -2.18 0.21
CA LYS A 36 -6.69 -1.99 0.48
C LYS A 36 -7.32 -3.18 1.19
N ALA A 37 -7.10 -4.38 0.67
CA ALA A 37 -7.68 -5.59 1.22
C ALA A 37 -7.24 -5.82 2.68
N ARG A 38 -5.94 -5.65 2.97
CA ARG A 38 -5.42 -5.74 4.33
C ARG A 38 -5.95 -4.62 5.23
N ALA A 39 -6.03 -3.38 4.74
CA ALA A 39 -6.53 -2.28 5.56
C ALA A 39 -7.98 -2.51 5.99
N ALA A 40 -8.82 -3.03 5.08
CA ALA A 40 -10.18 -3.42 5.41
C ALA A 40 -10.25 -4.57 6.43
N GLN A 41 -9.36 -5.55 6.33
CA GLN A 41 -9.26 -6.65 7.31
C GLN A 41 -8.84 -6.13 8.69
N GLU A 42 -7.79 -5.32 8.77
CA GLU A 42 -7.28 -4.78 10.04
C GLU A 42 -8.27 -3.80 10.69
N LEU A 43 -9.01 -3.02 9.89
CA LEU A 43 -10.10 -2.18 10.38
C LEU A 43 -11.21 -3.05 11.01
N LYS A 44 -11.59 -4.14 10.35
CA LYS A 44 -12.60 -5.07 10.89
C LYS A 44 -12.13 -5.79 12.15
N SER A 45 -10.83 -6.09 12.24
CA SER A 45 -10.21 -6.69 13.41
C SER A 45 -9.95 -5.70 14.55
N GLY A 46 -10.13 -4.39 14.32
CA GLY A 46 -9.90 -3.35 15.31
C GLY A 46 -8.41 -2.98 15.53
N HIS A 47 -7.52 -3.46 14.67
CA HIS A 47 -6.08 -3.16 14.71
C HIS A 47 -5.70 -1.90 13.90
N LEU A 48 -6.66 -1.36 13.13
CA LEU A 48 -6.48 -0.15 12.34
C LEU A 48 -7.62 0.83 12.61
N SER A 49 -7.29 2.10 12.76
CA SER A 49 -8.31 3.13 12.87
C SER A 49 -9.02 3.37 11.51
N PRO A 50 -10.29 3.80 11.51
CA PRO A 50 -11.00 4.17 10.28
C PRO A 50 -10.27 5.26 9.47
N GLU A 51 -9.58 6.17 10.15
CA GLU A 51 -8.78 7.22 9.49
C GLU A 51 -7.55 6.66 8.79
N GLU A 52 -6.82 5.74 9.43
CA GLU A 52 -5.69 5.06 8.80
C GLU A 52 -6.15 4.21 7.62
N ALA A 53 -7.27 3.49 7.73
CA ALA A 53 -7.85 2.72 6.63
C ALA A 53 -8.15 3.61 5.42
N ARG A 54 -8.76 4.78 5.64
CA ARG A 54 -9.03 5.77 4.57
C ARG A 54 -7.75 6.30 3.93
N LYS A 55 -6.68 6.53 4.70
CA LYS A 55 -5.38 6.93 4.15
C LYS A 55 -4.81 5.85 3.24
N VAL A 56 -4.90 4.59 3.66
CA VAL A 56 -4.48 3.44 2.83
C VAL A 56 -5.27 3.38 1.54
N ASP A 57 -6.60 3.47 1.64
CA ASP A 57 -7.49 3.42 0.49
C ASP A 57 -7.21 4.54 -0.53
N ALA A 58 -7.06 5.78 -0.06
CA ALA A 58 -6.79 6.94 -0.92
C ALA A 58 -5.45 6.81 -1.65
N LYS A 59 -4.41 6.36 -0.95
CA LYS A 59 -3.06 6.18 -1.50
C LYS A 59 -3.03 5.04 -2.52
N ALA A 60 -3.66 3.91 -2.19
CA ALA A 60 -3.79 2.78 -3.10
C ALA A 60 -4.59 3.16 -4.35
N ASP A 61 -5.69 3.90 -4.22
CA ASP A 61 -6.46 4.37 -5.38
C ASP A 61 -5.67 5.32 -6.27
N ALA A 62 -4.85 6.20 -5.70
CA ALA A 62 -3.97 7.06 -6.47
C ALA A 62 -3.01 6.24 -7.36
N VAL A 63 -2.45 5.16 -6.81
CA VAL A 63 -1.57 4.23 -7.55
C VAL A 63 -2.35 3.46 -8.61
N LEU A 64 -3.53 2.94 -8.29
CA LEU A 64 -4.37 2.21 -9.24
C LEU A 64 -4.84 3.06 -10.41
N LYS A 65 -5.06 4.37 -10.18
CA LYS A 65 -5.41 5.33 -11.23
C LYS A 65 -4.22 5.71 -12.11
N SER A 66 -3.02 5.71 -11.56
CA SER A 66 -1.80 6.15 -12.27
C SER A 66 -1.03 5.01 -12.94
N LYS A 67 -1.15 3.77 -12.46
CA LYS A 67 -0.51 2.57 -13.04
C LYS A 67 -1.60 1.57 -13.48
N PRO A 68 -2.02 1.57 -14.76
CA PRO A 68 -2.90 0.53 -15.26
C PRO A 68 -2.21 -0.85 -15.12
N PRO A 69 -2.99 -1.94 -14.91
CA PRO A 69 -2.42 -3.27 -14.85
C PRO A 69 -1.64 -3.56 -16.13
N ARG A 70 -0.34 -3.83 -15.99
CA ARG A 70 0.49 -4.41 -17.05
C ARG A 70 0.44 -5.93 -16.96
#